data_AF-A0A7J7WBF9-F1
#
_entry.id   AF-A0A7J7WBF9-F1
#
_cell.length_a   1.000
_cell.length_b   1.000
_cell.length_c   1.000
_cell.angle_alpha   90.00
_cell.angle_beta   90.00
_cell.angle_gamma   90.00
#
_symmetry.space_group_name_H-M   'P 1'
#
loop_
_entity.id
_entity.type
_entity.pdbx_description
1 polymer ?
#
loop_
_entity_poly.entity_id
_entity_poly.type
_entity_poly.pdbx_seq_one_letter_code
_entity_poly.pdbx_strand_id
1 'polypeptide(L)'
;MQFVSWAALLTLLVRDLAEMASPDAAAAVRADRLHPRQVKLLETLSEYDIASPVRVNALGEPFPTDVHFKRRRRSVDSAADPWPASSFSSSSSAAAASSRAHYRLSAFGRQFLFNLTAQAGFIAPRFTVTLLGAPEENQTKFYSEDEAELQHCFYRGHVNAQPEHTAVISLCAGMLGTFRSQDGDYFIEPLLSVDEQEDEDEQNKPHVIYRLGTAHGEPSTERHACDASEHRDSHSKDRRKPRARERGGRSSLADDLAVLKSGFQTKVLSASGNKTDSAGEQRPHRRTKRFISYPRFVEVAVVADRKMMSYHGANLQHYVLTLMSIVASIYKDPSIGNLINIVVVNLIVIHNEQEGPSISFNAQTTLRNFCLWQKNNTGGIQYDTAILITRQDICRAQDKCDTLGLAELGTLCDPARSCSICEDNGMSTAFTIAHELGHLFNMPHDDSNKCKEDGVKSPQHVMAPTLNFYTKPWMWSKCSRKYITEFLE
;
A
#
# COMPACT_ATOMS: atom_id res chain seq x y z
N MET A 1 -7.52 78.37 29.00
CA MET A 1 -6.17 77.80 29.18
C MET A 1 -6.31 76.29 29.20
N GLN A 2 -5.61 75.63 28.26
CA GLN A 2 -5.09 74.25 28.31
C GLN A 2 -6.15 73.14 28.49
N PHE A 3 -6.60 72.39 27.47
CA PHE A 3 -5.84 71.47 26.60
C PHE A 3 -4.69 70.78 27.34
N VAL A 4 -4.93 69.61 27.93
CA VAL A 4 -4.15 68.35 27.75
C VAL A 4 -4.98 67.20 28.35
N SER A 5 -4.94 66.05 27.66
CA SER A 5 -5.21 64.68 28.15
C SER A 5 -6.43 63.97 27.57
N TRP A 6 -6.59 64.08 26.24
CA TRP A 6 -7.28 63.09 25.40
C TRP A 6 -6.29 62.13 24.71
N ALA A 7 -5.10 61.93 25.29
CA ALA A 7 -4.04 61.08 24.73
C ALA A 7 -3.81 59.76 25.49
N ALA A 8 -4.49 59.54 26.62
CA ALA A 8 -4.33 58.33 27.44
C ALA A 8 -5.45 57.29 27.27
N LEU A 9 -6.60 57.66 26.68
CA LEU A 9 -7.67 56.69 26.37
C LEU A 9 -7.61 56.16 24.93
N LEU A 10 -6.90 56.84 24.03
CA LEU A 10 -6.71 56.37 22.65
C LEU A 10 -5.56 55.36 22.52
N THR A 11 -4.71 55.19 23.54
CA THR A 11 -3.61 54.21 23.55
C THR A 11 -3.98 52.86 24.18
N LEU A 12 -5.13 52.77 24.86
CA LEU A 12 -5.70 51.51 25.33
C LEU A 12 -6.69 50.89 24.35
N LEU A 13 -7.33 51.69 23.48
CA LEU A 13 -8.20 51.19 22.41
C LEU A 13 -7.48 50.88 21.08
N VAL A 14 -6.20 51.26 20.95
CA VAL A 14 -5.37 50.95 19.75
C VAL A 14 -4.41 49.78 19.99
N ARG A 15 -4.31 49.26 21.22
CA ARG A 15 -3.60 48.00 21.50
C ARG A 15 -4.45 46.75 21.23
N ASP A 16 -5.77 46.86 21.28
CA ASP A 16 -6.69 45.75 20.97
C ASP A 16 -7.14 45.68 19.50
N LEU A 17 -6.64 46.60 18.64
CA LEU A 17 -6.91 46.59 17.19
C LEU A 17 -5.66 46.37 16.33
N ALA A 18 -4.51 46.09 16.95
CA ALA A 18 -3.23 45.86 16.27
C ALA A 18 -2.68 44.43 16.41
N GLU A 19 -3.51 43.48 16.87
CA GLU A 19 -3.21 42.03 16.84
C GLU A 19 -3.97 41.28 15.71
N MET A 20 -4.42 42.00 14.68
CA MET A 20 -4.95 41.42 13.45
C MET A 20 -3.96 41.62 12.29
N ALA A 21 -2.83 40.92 12.33
CA ALA A 21 -2.01 40.60 11.16
C ALA A 21 -0.87 39.62 11.53
N SER A 22 -1.18 38.34 11.70
CA SER A 22 -0.20 37.26 11.44
C SER A 22 -0.94 36.04 10.88
N PRO A 23 -0.49 35.45 9.77
CA PRO A 23 -1.10 34.27 9.18
C PRO A 23 -0.57 33.00 9.87
N ASP A 24 -0.84 32.85 11.16
CA ASP A 24 -0.59 31.59 11.89
C ASP A 24 -1.91 31.13 12.52
N ALA A 25 -2.83 30.72 11.64
CA ALA A 25 -4.02 29.97 12.01
C ALA A 25 -3.78 28.48 11.70
N ALA A 26 -2.68 27.92 12.20
CA ALA A 26 -2.64 26.48 12.47
C ALA A 26 -3.39 26.30 13.80
N ALA A 27 -4.57 25.71 13.74
CA ALA A 27 -5.41 25.49 14.89
C ALA A 27 -4.60 24.76 15.99
N ALA A 28 -4.43 25.40 17.14
CA ALA A 28 -4.00 24.72 18.35
C ALA A 28 -5.13 23.76 18.77
N VAL A 29 -5.21 22.60 18.11
CA VAL A 29 -6.10 21.52 18.50
C VAL A 29 -5.66 21.08 19.89
N ARG A 30 -6.46 21.36 20.91
CA ARG A 30 -6.18 20.91 22.26
C ARG A 30 -6.15 19.38 22.26
N ALA A 31 -5.04 18.79 22.66
CA ALA A 31 -4.85 17.34 22.73
C ALA A 31 -5.97 16.62 23.51
N ASP A 32 -6.59 17.31 24.48
CA ASP A 32 -7.72 16.81 25.27
C ASP A 32 -8.99 16.48 24.46
N ARG A 33 -9.09 16.93 23.21
CA ARG A 33 -10.22 16.66 22.30
C ARG A 33 -9.93 15.60 21.24
N LEU A 34 -8.69 15.11 21.16
CA LEU A 34 -8.30 14.13 20.14
C LEU A 34 -8.58 12.71 20.62
N HIS A 35 -8.99 11.85 19.69
CA HIS A 35 -9.16 10.44 19.96
C HIS A 35 -7.82 9.84 20.44
N PRO A 36 -7.79 8.96 21.45
CA PRO A 36 -6.52 8.42 22.01
C PRO A 36 -5.60 7.76 20.96
N ARG A 37 -6.18 7.15 19.92
CA ARG A 37 -5.43 6.59 18.79
C ARG A 37 -4.68 7.68 18.01
N GLN A 38 -5.30 8.84 17.80
CA GLN A 38 -4.69 9.97 17.12
C GLN A 38 -3.54 10.54 17.94
N VAL A 39 -3.75 10.68 19.26
CA VAL A 39 -2.70 11.14 20.19
C VAL A 39 -1.48 10.24 20.11
N LYS A 40 -1.69 8.91 20.22
CA LYS A 40 -0.59 7.94 20.13
C LYS A 40 0.15 8.01 18.79
N LEU A 41 -0.55 8.22 17.68
CA LEU A 41 0.11 8.39 16.39
C LEU A 41 0.97 9.66 16.39
N LEU A 42 0.41 10.81 16.77
CA LEU A 42 1.12 12.10 16.78
C LEU A 42 2.38 12.06 17.64
N GLU A 43 2.37 11.32 18.75
CA GLU A 43 3.56 11.10 19.60
C GLU A 43 4.70 10.34 18.89
N THR A 44 4.37 9.49 17.91
CA THR A 44 5.36 8.71 17.15
C THR A 44 5.93 9.44 15.93
N LEU A 45 5.29 10.53 15.50
CA LEU A 45 5.66 11.26 14.30
C LEU A 45 6.75 12.30 14.58
N SER A 46 7.85 12.25 13.82
CA SER A 46 8.92 13.25 13.91
C SER A 46 8.53 14.61 13.32
N GLU A 47 7.65 14.60 12.32
CA GLU A 47 7.24 15.79 11.58
C GLU A 47 5.81 15.58 11.05
N TYR A 48 4.91 16.50 11.38
CA TYR A 48 3.54 16.49 10.89
C TYR A 48 2.99 17.92 10.78
N ASP A 49 1.91 18.08 10.01
CA ASP A 49 1.13 19.29 9.90
C ASP A 49 -0.37 18.95 9.97
N ILE A 50 -1.20 19.90 10.38
CA ILE A 50 -2.65 19.73 10.43
C ILE A 50 -3.29 20.73 9.47
N ALA A 51 -4.00 20.23 8.46
CA ALA A 51 -4.62 21.07 7.45
C ALA A 51 -5.94 20.48 6.94
N SER A 52 -6.85 21.36 6.52
CA SER A 52 -8.11 20.98 5.89
C SER A 52 -8.01 21.11 4.37
N PRO A 53 -8.23 20.03 3.59
CA PRO A 53 -8.26 20.09 2.14
C PRO A 53 -9.50 20.85 1.66
N VAL A 54 -9.31 21.74 0.69
CA VAL A 54 -10.41 22.53 0.10
C VAL A 54 -10.72 21.98 -1.28
N ARG A 55 -12.00 21.68 -1.55
CA ARG A 55 -12.44 21.26 -2.88
C ARG A 55 -12.38 22.44 -3.86
N VAL A 56 -11.75 22.23 -5.01
CA VAL A 56 -11.53 23.27 -6.04
C VAL A 56 -12.01 22.80 -7.41
N ASN A 57 -12.19 23.74 -8.34
CA ASN A 57 -12.43 23.43 -9.74
C ASN A 57 -11.12 23.01 -10.46
N ALA A 58 -11.21 22.69 -11.75
CA ALA A 58 -10.04 22.29 -12.55
C ALA A 58 -8.99 23.42 -12.72
N LEU A 59 -9.35 24.67 -12.43
CA LEU A 59 -8.46 25.84 -12.44
C LEU A 59 -7.81 26.10 -11.07
N GLY A 60 -8.15 25.32 -10.04
CA GLY A 60 -7.63 25.49 -8.68
C GLY A 60 -8.36 26.56 -7.85
N GLU A 61 -9.51 27.05 -8.33
CA GLU A 61 -10.34 28.02 -7.62
C GLU A 61 -11.34 27.31 -6.71
N PRO A 62 -11.55 27.78 -5.47
CA PRO A 62 -12.52 27.19 -4.56
C PRO A 62 -13.95 27.35 -5.09
N PHE A 63 -14.80 26.36 -4.81
CA PHE A 63 -16.23 26.50 -5.08
C PHE A 63 -16.84 27.56 -4.15
N PRO A 64 -17.82 28.37 -4.61
CA PRO A 64 -18.49 29.35 -3.76
C PRO A 64 -19.14 28.69 -2.55
N THR A 65 -18.98 29.28 -1.36
CA THR A 65 -19.51 28.75 -0.08
C THR A 65 -21.03 28.80 0.01
N ASP A 66 -21.69 29.55 -0.88
CA ASP A 66 -23.14 29.83 -0.80
C ASP A 66 -24.01 28.76 -1.47
N VAL A 67 -23.39 27.69 -2.01
CA VAL A 67 -24.09 26.55 -2.60
C VAL A 67 -23.81 25.29 -1.77
N HIS A 68 -24.60 25.09 -0.71
CA HIS A 68 -24.60 23.82 0.03
C HIS A 68 -25.01 22.68 -0.91
N PHE A 69 -24.02 21.94 -1.42
CA PHE A 69 -24.26 20.67 -2.08
C PHE A 69 -24.58 19.62 -1.01
N LYS A 70 -25.82 19.61 -0.51
CA LYS A 70 -26.35 18.45 0.20
C LYS A 70 -26.29 17.26 -0.75
N ARG A 71 -25.48 16.26 -0.42
CA ARG A 71 -25.41 14.99 -1.13
C ARG A 71 -26.80 14.35 -1.06
N ARG A 72 -27.64 14.59 -2.07
CA ARG A 72 -28.96 13.95 -2.14
C ARG A 72 -28.69 12.46 -2.37
N ARG A 73 -28.97 11.64 -1.36
CA ARG A 73 -29.02 10.17 -1.46
C ARG A 73 -29.82 9.85 -2.73
N ARG A 74 -29.22 9.20 -3.72
CA ARG A 74 -29.96 8.77 -4.92
C ARG A 74 -30.91 7.66 -4.47
N SER A 75 -32.14 8.01 -4.13
CA SER A 75 -33.22 7.03 -4.12
C SER A 75 -33.43 6.57 -5.56
N VAL A 76 -33.25 5.26 -5.79
CA VAL A 76 -33.70 4.60 -7.01
C VAL A 76 -35.21 4.50 -6.92
N ASP A 77 -35.91 5.57 -7.28
CA ASP A 77 -37.31 5.49 -7.65
C ASP A 77 -37.57 6.41 -8.83
N SER A 78 -37.59 5.78 -10.00
CA SER A 78 -38.05 6.35 -11.25
C SER A 78 -39.57 6.45 -11.19
N ALA A 79 -40.10 7.60 -10.77
CA ALA A 79 -41.49 7.96 -11.03
C ALA A 79 -41.52 9.37 -11.63
N ALA A 80 -42.20 9.45 -12.76
CA ALA A 80 -42.24 10.57 -13.68
C ALA A 80 -42.62 11.90 -13.01
N ASP A 81 -41.90 12.97 -13.36
CA ASP A 81 -42.44 14.33 -13.36
C ASP A 81 -42.31 14.95 -14.75
N PRO A 82 -43.32 15.72 -15.22
CA PRO A 82 -43.61 15.86 -16.64
C PRO A 82 -43.41 17.29 -17.12
N TRP A 83 -42.25 17.60 -17.71
CA TRP A 83 -42.06 18.85 -18.47
C TRP A 83 -41.21 18.60 -19.72
N PRO A 84 -41.69 18.94 -20.94
CA PRO A 84 -41.01 18.59 -22.17
C PRO A 84 -39.97 19.64 -22.60
N ALA A 85 -38.80 19.12 -22.96
CA ALA A 85 -37.89 19.53 -24.04
C ALA A 85 -37.65 21.02 -24.33
N SER A 86 -36.45 21.49 -23.96
CA SER A 86 -35.52 22.11 -24.92
C SER A 86 -34.13 22.33 -24.32
N SER A 87 -33.21 21.39 -24.52
CA SER A 87 -31.76 21.63 -24.73
C SER A 87 -31.02 20.29 -24.73
N PHE A 88 -30.82 19.74 -25.92
CA PHE A 88 -29.85 18.68 -26.13
C PHE A 88 -28.44 19.26 -25.98
N SER A 89 -27.81 19.05 -24.82
CA SER A 89 -26.37 19.16 -24.68
C SER A 89 -25.84 18.20 -23.61
N SER A 90 -25.18 17.13 -24.08
CA SER A 90 -24.15 16.36 -23.38
C SER A 90 -24.52 15.68 -22.04
N SER A 91 -25.13 14.49 -22.11
CA SER A 91 -25.12 13.51 -21.01
C SER A 91 -23.71 12.96 -20.70
N SER A 92 -22.71 13.28 -21.53
CA SER A 92 -21.31 12.87 -21.38
C SER A 92 -20.47 13.79 -20.48
N SER A 93 -20.90 15.04 -20.22
CA SER A 93 -20.14 15.98 -19.37
C SER A 93 -20.42 15.81 -17.88
N ALA A 94 -21.65 15.42 -17.50
CA ALA A 94 -22.01 15.14 -16.10
C ALA A 94 -21.40 13.83 -15.58
N ALA A 95 -21.30 12.80 -16.42
CA ALA A 95 -20.62 11.54 -16.07
C ALA A 95 -19.09 11.71 -15.95
N ALA A 96 -18.49 12.55 -16.80
CA ALA A 96 -17.06 12.87 -16.74
C ALA A 96 -16.69 13.81 -15.57
N ALA A 97 -17.61 14.66 -15.11
CA ALA A 97 -17.42 15.49 -13.93
C ALA A 97 -17.53 14.68 -12.62
N SER A 98 -18.27 13.56 -12.61
CA SER A 98 -18.40 12.68 -11.44
C SER A 98 -17.18 11.79 -11.21
N SER A 99 -16.31 11.61 -12.21
CA SER A 99 -15.12 10.75 -12.09
C SER A 99 -13.83 11.52 -11.80
N ARG A 100 -13.88 12.86 -11.74
CA ARG A 100 -12.73 13.69 -11.42
C ARG A 100 -13.00 14.56 -10.21
N ALA A 101 -11.99 14.71 -9.36
CA ALA A 101 -12.03 15.57 -8.20
C ALA A 101 -10.75 16.40 -8.14
N HIS A 102 -10.87 17.67 -7.73
CA HIS A 102 -9.72 18.53 -7.51
C HIS A 102 -9.76 19.08 -6.09
N TYR A 103 -8.61 19.04 -5.44
CA TYR A 103 -8.45 19.53 -4.07
C TYR A 103 -7.20 20.38 -3.96
N ARG A 104 -7.23 21.31 -3.02
CA ARG A 104 -6.11 22.15 -2.65
C ARG A 104 -5.83 21.97 -1.17
N LEU A 105 -4.59 21.63 -0.84
CA LEU A 105 -4.13 21.43 0.53
C LEU A 105 -2.93 22.32 0.78
N SER A 106 -2.96 23.09 1.87
CA SER A 106 -1.83 23.89 2.31
C SER A 106 -1.21 23.22 3.53
N ALA A 107 -0.01 22.65 3.39
CA ALA A 107 0.70 21.97 4.47
C ALA A 107 2.21 22.11 4.29
N PHE A 108 2.99 22.10 5.38
CA PHE A 108 4.44 22.29 5.39
C PHE A 108 4.90 23.58 4.68
N GLY A 109 4.11 24.66 4.82
CA GLY A 109 4.35 25.93 4.13
C GLY A 109 4.25 25.86 2.60
N ARG A 110 3.65 24.79 2.06
CA ARG A 110 3.51 24.54 0.63
C ARG A 110 2.05 24.36 0.27
N GLN A 111 1.76 24.52 -1.03
CA GLN A 111 0.44 24.27 -1.59
C GLN A 111 0.49 23.06 -2.54
N PHE A 112 -0.40 22.11 -2.29
CA PHE A 112 -0.58 20.90 -3.09
C PHE A 112 -1.93 20.97 -3.80
N LEU A 113 -1.91 20.86 -5.13
CA LEU A 113 -3.08 20.79 -5.98
C LEU A 113 -3.25 19.36 -6.48
N PHE A 114 -4.27 18.68 -6.00
CA PHE A 114 -4.62 17.33 -6.40
C PHE A 114 -5.51 17.37 -7.64
N ASN A 115 -5.12 16.62 -8.66
CA ASN A 115 -5.98 16.28 -9.80
C ASN A 115 -6.23 14.78 -9.76
N LEU A 116 -7.41 14.39 -9.28
CA LEU A 116 -7.77 13.02 -8.95
C LEU A 116 -8.79 12.49 -9.95
N THR A 117 -8.60 11.23 -10.36
CA THR A 117 -9.54 10.47 -11.17
C THR A 117 -9.96 9.22 -10.42
N ALA A 118 -11.25 8.90 -10.44
CA ALA A 118 -11.82 7.75 -9.76
C ALA A 118 -11.17 6.46 -10.27
N GLN A 119 -10.76 5.59 -9.33
CA GLN A 119 -10.12 4.32 -9.60
C GLN A 119 -10.69 3.22 -8.70
N ALA A 120 -11.75 2.58 -9.18
CA ALA A 120 -12.39 1.46 -8.49
C ALA A 120 -11.94 0.07 -9.00
N GLY A 121 -11.11 0.00 -10.05
CA GLY A 121 -10.79 -1.25 -10.75
C GLY A 121 -9.99 -2.28 -9.94
N PHE A 122 -9.62 -1.97 -8.69
CA PHE A 122 -9.03 -2.93 -7.75
C PHE A 122 -10.09 -3.64 -6.89
N ILE A 123 -11.36 -3.25 -6.97
CA ILE A 123 -12.48 -3.93 -6.30
C ILE A 123 -13.14 -4.82 -7.35
N ALA A 124 -13.29 -6.10 -7.06
CA ALA A 124 -13.94 -7.03 -7.99
C ALA A 124 -15.43 -6.70 -8.15
N PRO A 125 -16.04 -6.92 -9.33
CA PRO A 125 -17.50 -6.75 -9.57
C PRO A 125 -18.44 -7.63 -8.73
N ARG A 126 -17.88 -8.51 -7.89
CA ARG A 126 -18.59 -9.38 -6.95
C ARG A 126 -17.87 -9.39 -5.60
N PHE A 127 -17.28 -8.25 -5.25
CA PHE A 127 -16.64 -8.07 -3.96
C PHE A 127 -17.63 -8.40 -2.84
N THR A 128 -17.17 -9.17 -1.85
CA THR A 128 -17.98 -9.57 -0.71
C THR A 128 -17.25 -9.25 0.58
N VAL A 129 -18.03 -9.01 1.64
CA VAL A 129 -17.51 -8.93 3.00
C VAL A 129 -18.03 -10.13 3.77
N THR A 130 -17.12 -10.98 4.24
CA THR A 130 -17.45 -12.18 5.03
C THR A 130 -17.17 -11.90 6.50
N LEU A 131 -18.19 -11.99 7.35
CA LEU A 131 -18.03 -11.85 8.79
C LEU A 131 -17.93 -13.25 9.42
N LEU A 132 -16.86 -13.50 10.18
CA LEU A 132 -16.67 -14.75 10.91
C LEU A 132 -16.83 -14.49 12.41
N GLY A 133 -17.65 -15.29 13.07
CA GLY A 133 -18.12 -15.07 14.44
C GLY A 133 -19.35 -14.17 14.51
N ALA A 134 -20.10 -14.31 15.61
CA ALA A 134 -21.25 -13.46 15.88
C ALA A 134 -20.77 -12.01 16.11
N PRO A 135 -21.14 -11.06 15.25
CA PRO A 135 -20.88 -9.65 15.49
C PRO A 135 -21.73 -9.16 16.67
N GLU A 136 -21.25 -8.16 17.40
CA GLU A 136 -22.11 -7.46 18.38
C GLU A 136 -23.25 -6.75 17.63
N GLU A 137 -24.40 -6.58 18.28
CA GLU A 137 -25.71 -6.24 17.67
C GLU A 137 -25.74 -4.97 16.79
N ASN A 138 -24.71 -4.12 16.88
CA ASN A 138 -24.55 -2.89 16.10
C ASN A 138 -23.43 -2.92 15.04
N GLN A 139 -22.58 -3.96 15.01
CA GLN A 139 -21.37 -3.99 14.15
C GLN A 139 -21.67 -4.48 12.72
N THR A 140 -22.77 -5.20 12.50
CA THR A 140 -23.19 -5.65 11.15
C THR A 140 -23.47 -4.51 10.18
N LYS A 141 -23.93 -3.36 10.71
CA LYS A 141 -24.22 -2.16 9.90
C LYS A 141 -22.97 -1.49 9.35
N PHE A 142 -21.79 -1.75 9.89
CA PHE A 142 -20.54 -1.14 9.41
C PHE A 142 -20.15 -1.62 8.02
N TYR A 143 -20.63 -2.79 7.60
CA TYR A 143 -20.23 -3.46 6.37
C TYR A 143 -21.39 -3.62 5.38
N SER A 144 -22.50 -2.90 5.59
CA SER A 144 -23.70 -2.98 4.73
C SER A 144 -23.73 -1.96 3.59
N GLU A 145 -22.62 -1.25 3.33
CA GLU A 145 -22.51 -0.31 2.22
C GLU A 145 -22.58 -1.04 0.87
N ASP A 146 -23.34 -0.49 -0.07
CA ASP A 146 -23.48 -1.08 -1.40
C ASP A 146 -22.15 -0.97 -2.18
N GLU A 147 -21.86 -1.94 -3.05
CA GLU A 147 -20.64 -1.94 -3.87
C GLU A 147 -20.48 -0.64 -4.68
N ALA A 148 -21.58 -0.13 -5.24
CA ALA A 148 -21.60 1.15 -5.96
C ALA A 148 -21.26 2.36 -5.08
N GLU A 149 -21.47 2.26 -3.77
CA GLU A 149 -21.06 3.27 -2.80
C GLU A 149 -19.55 3.20 -2.52
N LEU A 150 -18.94 2.02 -2.51
CA LEU A 150 -17.49 1.90 -2.33
C LEU A 150 -16.69 2.35 -3.55
N GLN A 151 -17.19 2.07 -4.77
CA GLN A 151 -16.46 2.38 -6.00
C GLN A 151 -16.23 3.88 -6.20
N HIS A 152 -17.04 4.76 -5.62
CA HIS A 152 -16.86 6.21 -5.75
C HIS A 152 -15.91 6.82 -4.72
N CYS A 153 -15.35 6.00 -3.81
CA CYS A 153 -14.47 6.45 -2.74
C CYS A 153 -13.02 6.63 -3.19
N PHE A 154 -12.53 5.78 -4.09
CA PHE A 154 -11.11 5.65 -4.37
C PHE A 154 -10.68 6.41 -5.61
N TYR A 155 -9.61 7.18 -5.49
CA TYR A 155 -9.08 8.00 -6.56
C TYR A 155 -7.56 7.85 -6.66
N ARG A 156 -7.07 8.01 -7.88
CA ARG A 156 -5.65 8.18 -8.20
C ARG A 156 -5.45 9.38 -9.09
N GLY A 157 -4.32 10.03 -8.96
CA GLY A 157 -3.95 11.08 -9.89
C GLY A 157 -2.61 11.70 -9.60
N HIS A 158 -2.53 13.01 -9.83
CA HIS A 158 -1.27 13.74 -9.78
C HIS A 158 -1.36 14.97 -8.88
N VAL A 159 -0.23 15.34 -8.30
CA VAL A 159 -0.06 16.54 -7.48
C VAL A 159 0.67 17.61 -8.30
N ASN A 160 0.16 18.84 -8.29
CA ASN A 160 0.72 19.99 -8.99
C ASN A 160 0.92 19.78 -10.50
N ALA A 161 0.06 18.96 -11.12
CA ALA A 161 0.09 18.60 -12.53
C ALA A 161 1.41 17.96 -13.03
N GLN A 162 2.19 17.35 -12.12
CA GLN A 162 3.42 16.65 -12.47
C GLN A 162 3.20 15.13 -12.55
N PRO A 163 3.60 14.45 -13.65
CA PRO A 163 3.40 13.00 -13.81
C PRO A 163 4.09 12.16 -12.72
N GLU A 164 5.30 12.54 -12.33
CA GLU A 164 6.09 11.91 -11.26
C GLU A 164 5.52 12.10 -9.85
N HIS A 165 4.68 13.11 -9.63
CA HIS A 165 4.05 13.37 -8.33
C HIS A 165 2.67 12.74 -8.30
N THR A 166 2.58 11.50 -7.82
CA THR A 166 1.34 10.73 -7.81
C THR A 166 0.58 10.89 -6.49
N ALA A 167 -0.74 10.68 -6.52
CA ALA A 167 -1.59 10.62 -5.33
C ALA A 167 -2.54 9.42 -5.42
N VAL A 168 -2.78 8.75 -4.30
CA VAL A 168 -3.76 7.67 -4.14
C VAL A 168 -4.55 7.94 -2.86
N ILE A 169 -5.84 8.23 -3.00
CA ILE A 169 -6.66 8.86 -1.97
C ILE A 169 -8.06 8.24 -1.96
N SER A 170 -8.55 7.88 -0.77
CA SER A 170 -9.98 7.67 -0.49
C SER A 170 -10.62 8.97 -0.02
N LEU A 171 -11.84 9.26 -0.47
CA LEU A 171 -12.59 10.49 -0.15
C LEU A 171 -13.87 10.24 0.67
N CYS A 172 -14.23 8.99 0.99
CA CYS A 172 -15.54 8.67 1.60
C CYS A 172 -15.62 8.90 3.11
N ALA A 173 -14.49 8.91 3.83
CA ALA A 173 -14.44 9.16 5.27
C ALA A 173 -13.51 10.34 5.58
N GLY A 174 -13.47 11.33 4.69
CA GLY A 174 -12.39 12.31 4.60
C GLY A 174 -11.23 11.80 3.74
N MET A 175 -10.27 12.68 3.48
CA MET A 175 -9.09 12.40 2.67
C MET A 175 -8.14 11.43 3.39
N LEU A 176 -8.12 10.17 2.97
CA LEU A 176 -7.23 9.13 3.53
C LEU A 176 -6.35 8.54 2.42
N GLY A 177 -5.04 8.51 2.62
CA GLY A 177 -4.13 7.85 1.70
C GLY A 177 -2.75 8.50 1.68
N THR A 178 -2.18 8.62 0.49
CA THR A 178 -0.78 9.03 0.33
C THR A 178 -0.55 9.74 -0.99
N PHE A 179 0.42 10.65 -1.00
CA PHE A 179 0.82 11.37 -2.18
C PHE A 179 2.31 11.69 -2.17
N ARG A 180 2.86 11.82 -3.37
CA ARG A 180 4.23 12.20 -3.63
C ARG A 180 4.30 13.64 -4.08
N SER A 181 5.31 14.34 -3.60
CA SER A 181 5.74 15.64 -4.08
C SER A 181 7.26 15.62 -4.30
N GLN A 182 7.81 16.74 -4.77
CA GLN A 182 9.23 16.89 -5.07
C GLN A 182 10.14 16.60 -3.87
N ASP A 183 9.65 16.84 -2.65
CA ASP A 183 10.42 16.83 -1.42
C ASP A 183 10.14 15.61 -0.53
N GLY A 184 9.31 14.66 -0.99
CA GLY A 184 9.08 13.41 -0.28
C GLY A 184 7.73 12.78 -0.58
N ASP A 185 7.53 11.63 0.07
CA ASP A 185 6.26 10.92 0.12
C ASP A 185 5.55 11.27 1.44
N TYR A 186 4.26 11.56 1.33
CA TYR A 186 3.41 12.01 2.43
C TYR A 186 2.24 11.07 2.63
N PHE A 187 1.77 11.00 3.85
CA PHE A 187 0.50 10.39 4.22
C PHE A 187 -0.47 11.46 4.66
N ILE A 188 -1.75 11.21 4.42
CA ILE A 188 -2.85 12.06 4.86
C ILE A 188 -3.93 11.18 5.46
N GLU A 189 -4.41 11.55 6.64
CA GLU A 189 -5.50 10.85 7.32
C GLU A 189 -6.42 11.84 8.06
N PRO A 190 -7.73 11.54 8.17
CA PRO A 190 -8.66 12.38 8.91
C PRO A 190 -8.26 12.51 10.38
N LEU A 191 -8.30 13.72 10.92
CA LEU A 191 -8.05 13.96 12.34
C LEU A 191 -9.25 13.49 13.16
N LEU A 192 -9.04 12.49 14.03
CA LEU A 192 -10.10 11.93 14.87
C LEU A 192 -10.27 12.73 16.17
N SER A 193 -11.48 13.25 16.41
CA SER A 193 -11.90 13.89 17.67
C SER A 193 -12.68 12.92 18.56
N VAL A 194 -12.73 13.22 19.87
CA VAL A 194 -13.57 12.48 20.85
C VAL A 194 -15.06 12.79 20.64
N ASP A 195 -15.35 14.03 20.26
CA ASP A 195 -16.69 14.51 19.93
C ASP A 195 -16.94 14.30 18.43
N GLU A 196 -17.24 13.06 18.01
CA GLU A 196 -17.77 12.79 16.67
C GLU A 196 -19.22 13.32 16.59
N GLN A 197 -19.39 14.64 16.58
CA GLN A 197 -20.65 15.22 16.15
C GLN A 197 -20.75 15.06 14.64
N GLU A 198 -21.72 14.24 14.21
CA GLU A 198 -22.07 13.90 12.82
C GLU A 198 -22.39 15.13 11.93
N ASP A 199 -22.30 16.35 12.47
CA ASP A 199 -22.75 17.60 11.88
C ASP A 199 -21.64 18.44 11.22
N GLU A 200 -20.35 18.06 11.33
CA GLU A 200 -19.28 18.75 10.60
C GLU A 200 -19.13 18.20 9.17
N ASP A 201 -19.35 19.08 8.18
CA ASP A 201 -19.19 18.79 6.75
C ASP A 201 -17.92 17.95 6.50
N GLU A 202 -18.10 16.68 6.09
CA GLU A 202 -17.00 15.73 5.79
C GLU A 202 -15.92 16.31 4.86
N GLN A 203 -16.28 17.32 4.09
CA GLN A 203 -15.44 17.97 3.08
C GLN A 203 -14.39 18.92 3.66
N ASN A 204 -14.57 19.43 4.89
CA ASN A 204 -13.65 20.41 5.51
C ASN A 204 -13.04 19.93 6.83
N LYS A 205 -13.26 18.66 7.20
CA LYS A 205 -12.64 18.06 8.38
C LYS A 205 -11.12 18.25 8.32
N PRO A 206 -10.44 18.55 9.44
CA PRO A 206 -8.99 18.64 9.46
C PRO A 206 -8.36 17.27 9.25
N HIS A 207 -7.19 17.25 8.64
CA HIS A 207 -6.39 16.05 8.39
C HIS A 207 -5.01 16.22 9.01
N VAL A 208 -4.40 15.11 9.42
CA VAL A 208 -2.97 15.05 9.75
C VAL A 208 -2.21 14.66 8.49
N ILE A 209 -1.19 15.45 8.17
CA ILE A 209 -0.28 15.21 7.06
C ILE A 209 1.09 14.94 7.66
N TYR A 210 1.70 13.82 7.31
CA TYR A 210 3.00 13.44 7.88
C TYR A 210 3.87 12.70 6.87
N ARG A 211 5.17 12.63 7.16
CA ARG A 211 6.16 11.90 6.37
C ARG A 211 6.66 10.71 7.18
N LEU A 212 7.17 9.69 6.49
CA LEU A 212 7.94 8.65 7.17
C LEU A 212 9.23 9.30 7.72
N GLY A 213 9.44 9.28 9.03
CA GLY A 213 10.50 10.06 9.66
C GLY A 213 11.92 9.70 9.18
N THR A 214 12.78 10.72 9.09
CA THR A 214 14.24 10.53 9.08
C THR A 214 14.67 10.19 10.50
N ALA A 215 15.23 9.02 10.76
CA ALA A 215 15.88 8.73 12.04
C ALA A 215 17.12 9.63 12.20
N HIS A 216 16.93 10.85 12.69
CA HIS A 216 18.00 11.77 13.10
C HIS A 216 18.20 11.63 14.61
N GLY A 217 19.00 10.62 14.97
CA GLY A 217 19.48 10.30 16.31
C GLY A 217 20.38 9.08 16.19
N GLU A 218 21.36 8.90 17.08
CA GLU A 218 22.20 7.70 17.12
C GLU A 218 21.37 6.41 16.93
N PRO A 219 21.94 5.33 16.34
CA PRO A 219 21.19 4.15 15.97
C PRO A 219 20.62 3.46 17.21
N SER A 220 19.42 3.87 17.63
CA SER A 220 18.54 3.01 18.38
C SER A 220 18.18 1.84 17.46
N THR A 221 18.15 0.67 18.06
CA THR A 221 18.12 -0.67 17.45
C THR A 221 16.84 -1.01 16.68
N GLU A 222 15.97 -0.04 16.37
CA GLU A 222 14.65 -0.25 15.80
C GLU A 222 14.64 0.05 14.29
N ARG A 223 15.24 -0.85 13.51
CA ARG A 223 15.09 -0.87 12.05
C ARG A 223 14.02 -1.90 11.70
N HIS A 224 12.85 -1.47 11.24
CA HIS A 224 11.79 -2.38 10.79
C HIS A 224 12.23 -3.13 9.52
N ALA A 225 12.41 -4.44 9.61
CA ALA A 225 12.92 -5.29 8.55
C ALA A 225 12.00 -6.47 8.26
N CYS A 226 11.73 -6.75 6.99
CA CYS A 226 11.01 -7.95 6.55
C CYS A 226 11.94 -9.18 6.54
N ASP A 227 11.34 -10.37 6.63
CA ASP A 227 12.05 -11.65 6.52
C ASP A 227 11.45 -12.48 5.39
N ALA A 228 12.24 -13.34 4.77
CA ALA A 228 11.79 -14.24 3.71
C ALA A 228 12.20 -15.67 4.07
N SER A 229 11.23 -16.58 4.21
CA SER A 229 11.53 -17.97 4.57
C SER A 229 12.06 -18.74 3.34
N GLU A 230 13.39 -18.75 3.15
CA GLU A 230 14.05 -19.66 2.21
C GLU A 230 14.19 -21.06 2.85
N HIS A 231 13.63 -22.10 2.22
CA HIS A 231 13.86 -23.49 2.62
C HIS A 231 15.35 -23.85 2.41
N ARG A 232 16.15 -23.82 3.48
CA ARG A 232 17.55 -24.25 3.46
C ARG A 232 17.70 -25.57 4.22
N ASP A 233 18.09 -26.63 3.51
CA ASP A 233 18.57 -27.87 4.11
C ASP A 233 19.84 -27.58 4.93
N SER A 234 19.68 -27.41 6.25
CA SER A 234 20.76 -27.03 7.14
C SER A 234 21.47 -28.25 7.73
N HIS A 235 22.59 -28.64 7.14
CA HIS A 235 23.67 -29.32 7.86
C HIS A 235 24.89 -28.41 7.97
N SER A 236 24.98 -27.68 9.08
CA SER A 236 26.26 -27.15 9.56
C SER A 236 26.22 -27.12 11.08
N LYS A 237 26.85 -28.12 11.70
CA LYS A 237 27.15 -28.13 13.13
C LYS A 237 28.34 -27.24 13.39
N ASP A 238 28.11 -26.29 14.28
CA ASP A 238 29.12 -25.52 14.99
C ASP A 238 30.08 -26.47 15.74
N ARG A 239 31.39 -26.33 15.50
CA ARG A 239 32.44 -26.81 16.42
C ARG A 239 33.80 -26.16 16.12
N ARG A 240 34.13 -25.15 16.92
CA ARG A 240 35.50 -24.66 17.14
C ARG A 240 36.37 -25.74 17.81
N LYS A 241 37.58 -26.02 17.29
CA LYS A 241 38.87 -26.12 18.03
C LYS A 241 40.08 -26.50 17.13
N PRO A 242 41.34 -26.29 17.61
CA PRO A 242 42.51 -25.96 16.78
C PRO A 242 43.42 -27.14 16.37
N ARG A 243 44.37 -26.81 15.49
CA ARG A 243 45.44 -27.62 14.86
C ARG A 243 46.22 -28.56 15.80
N ALA A 244 46.46 -29.78 15.33
CA ALA A 244 47.68 -30.58 15.57
C ALA A 244 47.87 -31.65 14.47
N ARG A 245 49.09 -32.21 14.45
CA ARG A 245 49.85 -32.91 13.40
C ARG A 245 49.42 -34.35 13.06
N GLU A 246 49.95 -34.80 11.92
CA GLU A 246 50.39 -36.16 11.54
C GLU A 246 49.47 -37.18 10.81
N ARG A 247 49.86 -37.41 9.54
CA ARG A 247 50.27 -38.68 8.90
C ARG A 247 49.27 -39.85 8.82
N GLY A 248 48.85 -40.17 7.60
CA GLY A 248 48.59 -41.56 7.17
C GLY A 248 47.45 -41.78 6.16
N GLY A 249 47.80 -42.29 4.96
CA GLY A 249 47.11 -43.44 4.36
C GLY A 249 45.80 -43.26 3.56
N ARG A 250 45.95 -43.11 2.23
CA ARG A 250 45.24 -43.79 1.11
C ARG A 250 43.79 -44.29 1.30
N SER A 251 42.87 -43.82 0.45
CA SER A 251 42.12 -44.59 -0.59
C SER A 251 40.88 -43.78 -1.07
N SER A 252 40.83 -43.45 -2.37
CA SER A 252 39.94 -44.04 -3.40
C SER A 252 38.60 -43.30 -3.57
N LEU A 253 38.63 -42.25 -4.39
CA LEU A 253 37.46 -41.61 -5.01
C LEU A 253 37.09 -42.40 -6.27
N ALA A 254 36.32 -43.47 -6.08
CA ALA A 254 35.74 -44.26 -7.16
C ALA A 254 34.54 -45.02 -6.62
N ASP A 255 33.47 -44.28 -6.32
CA ASP A 255 32.08 -44.68 -6.44
C ASP A 255 31.24 -43.43 -6.14
N ASP A 256 30.04 -43.32 -6.71
CA ASP A 256 29.05 -42.23 -6.59
C ASP A 256 29.00 -41.17 -7.72
N LEU A 257 29.56 -41.46 -8.91
CA LEU A 257 29.25 -40.71 -10.13
C LEU A 257 28.56 -41.58 -11.19
N ALA A 258 27.49 -42.26 -10.77
CA ALA A 258 26.73 -43.18 -11.62
C ALA A 258 25.20 -43.10 -11.42
N VAL A 259 24.60 -41.90 -11.26
CA VAL A 259 23.12 -41.75 -11.33
C VAL A 259 22.61 -40.55 -12.14
N LEU A 260 23.45 -39.58 -12.54
CA LEU A 260 22.98 -38.42 -13.35
C LEU A 260 23.55 -38.37 -14.77
N LYS A 261 23.58 -39.53 -15.44
CA LYS A 261 23.84 -39.64 -16.89
C LYS A 261 22.80 -40.54 -17.56
N SER A 262 21.55 -40.10 -17.58
CA SER A 262 20.63 -40.51 -18.64
C SER A 262 19.65 -39.37 -18.95
N GLY A 263 19.55 -39.01 -20.22
CA GLY A 263 18.68 -37.93 -20.71
C GLY A 263 19.41 -36.63 -20.99
N PHE A 264 20.31 -36.61 -21.98
CA PHE A 264 20.42 -35.59 -23.03
C PHE A 264 21.64 -35.94 -23.90
N GLN A 265 21.54 -37.06 -24.63
CA GLN A 265 22.37 -37.27 -25.81
C GLN A 265 21.62 -36.73 -27.03
N THR A 266 22.36 -35.92 -27.79
CA THR A 266 22.37 -35.73 -29.26
C THR A 266 22.37 -34.24 -29.58
N LYS A 267 23.27 -33.67 -30.39
CA LYS A 267 24.51 -34.09 -31.03
C LYS A 267 25.27 -32.77 -31.29
N VAL A 268 26.43 -32.58 -30.67
CA VAL A 268 27.44 -31.65 -31.18
C VAL A 268 28.34 -32.49 -32.07
N LEU A 269 28.38 -32.19 -33.37
CA LEU A 269 29.37 -32.74 -34.28
C LEU A 269 30.22 -31.59 -34.83
N SER A 270 31.51 -31.73 -34.59
CA SER A 270 32.58 -30.87 -35.10
C SER A 270 33.19 -31.46 -36.38
N ALA A 271 33.55 -30.52 -37.27
CA ALA A 271 34.75 -30.50 -38.12
C ALA A 271 34.71 -31.05 -39.58
N SER A 272 34.95 -30.08 -40.48
CA SER A 272 35.90 -30.05 -41.60
C SER A 272 35.46 -30.45 -43.01
N GLY A 273 35.67 -29.53 -43.99
CA GLY A 273 35.85 -29.87 -45.41
C GLY A 273 35.24 -28.93 -46.46
N ASN A 274 36.05 -27.98 -46.96
CA ASN A 274 36.08 -27.38 -48.31
C ASN A 274 35.02 -26.38 -48.86
N LYS A 275 35.58 -25.36 -49.53
CA LYS A 275 34.99 -24.34 -50.45
C LYS A 275 34.21 -25.04 -51.59
N THR A 276 33.14 -24.49 -52.20
CA THR A 276 32.95 -23.19 -52.88
C THR A 276 31.44 -22.87 -53.07
N ASP A 277 31.17 -21.63 -53.51
CA ASP A 277 30.02 -21.15 -54.30
C ASP A 277 28.68 -20.72 -53.63
N SER A 278 28.55 -19.39 -53.57
CA SER A 278 27.41 -18.55 -53.99
C SER A 278 26.01 -19.17 -54.10
N ALA A 279 25.15 -18.83 -53.14
CA ALA A 279 23.76 -18.39 -53.38
C ALA A 279 23.16 -17.85 -52.07
N GLY A 280 22.45 -16.72 -52.16
CA GLY A 280 21.88 -16.06 -50.99
C GLY A 280 20.75 -16.86 -50.34
N GLU A 281 20.91 -17.19 -49.07
CA GLU A 281 19.81 -17.59 -48.19
C GLU A 281 19.73 -16.61 -47.02
N GLN A 282 18.68 -15.78 -47.06
CA GLN A 282 18.27 -14.97 -45.94
C GLN A 282 17.90 -15.89 -44.78
N ARG A 283 18.80 -16.04 -43.80
CA ARG A 283 18.46 -16.65 -42.52
C ARG A 283 17.27 -15.87 -41.93
N PRO A 284 16.14 -16.51 -41.61
CA PRO A 284 15.07 -15.81 -40.95
C PRO A 284 15.62 -15.37 -39.59
N HIS A 285 15.78 -14.07 -39.40
CA HIS A 285 15.98 -13.51 -38.08
C HIS A 285 14.86 -14.07 -37.20
N ARG A 286 15.18 -15.00 -36.29
CA ARG A 286 14.27 -15.45 -35.26
C ARG A 286 14.04 -14.23 -34.38
N ARG A 287 13.04 -13.44 -34.77
CA ARG A 287 12.55 -12.29 -34.04
C ARG A 287 12.26 -12.82 -32.64
N THR A 288 13.01 -12.37 -31.64
CA THR A 288 12.67 -12.58 -30.24
C THR A 288 11.20 -12.24 -30.13
N LYS A 289 10.36 -13.18 -29.65
CA LYS A 289 8.93 -12.92 -29.46
C LYS A 289 8.85 -11.59 -28.71
N ARG A 290 8.22 -10.58 -29.32
CA ARG A 290 7.98 -9.32 -28.62
C ARG A 290 7.15 -9.69 -27.40
N PHE A 291 7.66 -9.40 -26.21
CA PHE A 291 6.92 -9.55 -24.97
C PHE A 291 5.70 -8.64 -25.06
N ILE A 292 4.54 -9.23 -25.33
CA ILE A 292 3.26 -8.55 -25.18
C ILE A 292 2.92 -8.77 -23.71
N SER A 293 3.02 -7.72 -22.89
CA SER A 293 2.51 -7.75 -21.53
C SER A 293 0.99 -7.81 -21.61
N TYR A 294 0.43 -9.02 -21.57
CA TYR A 294 -1.01 -9.18 -21.41
C TYR A 294 -1.40 -8.77 -19.99
N PRO A 295 -2.56 -8.12 -19.81
CA PRO A 295 -3.05 -7.77 -18.49
C PRO A 295 -3.33 -9.06 -17.70
N ARG A 296 -2.67 -9.22 -16.56
CA ARG A 296 -2.91 -10.31 -15.60
C ARG A 296 -3.66 -9.78 -14.39
N PHE A 297 -4.49 -10.60 -13.79
CA PHE A 297 -5.28 -10.28 -12.61
C PHE A 297 -4.86 -11.23 -11.50
N VAL A 298 -4.67 -10.69 -10.29
CA VAL A 298 -4.46 -11.47 -9.08
C VAL A 298 -5.63 -11.18 -8.16
N GLU A 299 -6.41 -12.21 -7.90
CA GLU A 299 -7.56 -12.19 -7.02
C GLU A 299 -7.10 -12.35 -5.56
N VAL A 300 -7.36 -11.34 -4.74
CA VAL A 300 -6.87 -11.27 -3.36
C VAL A 300 -8.04 -11.34 -2.39
N ALA A 301 -7.96 -12.25 -1.44
CA ALA A 301 -8.76 -12.21 -0.21
C ALA A 301 -7.97 -11.50 0.90
N VAL A 302 -8.54 -10.47 1.51
CA VAL A 302 -7.91 -9.78 2.64
C VAL A 302 -8.62 -10.19 3.92
N VAL A 303 -7.84 -10.58 4.93
CA VAL A 303 -8.34 -11.05 6.22
C VAL A 303 -7.91 -10.06 7.29
N ALA A 304 -8.88 -9.46 7.97
CA ALA A 304 -8.65 -8.57 9.10
C ALA A 304 -9.01 -9.32 10.40
N ASP A 305 -8.04 -9.45 11.30
CA ASP A 305 -8.25 -10.13 12.57
C ASP A 305 -9.11 -9.33 13.56
N ARG A 306 -9.42 -9.93 14.70
CA ARG A 306 -10.21 -9.28 15.76
C ARG A 306 -9.56 -7.98 16.23
N LYS A 307 -8.24 -7.91 16.32
CA LYS A 307 -7.54 -6.70 16.76
C LYS A 307 -7.65 -5.57 15.74
N MET A 308 -7.56 -5.86 14.44
CA MET A 308 -7.85 -4.91 13.37
C MET A 308 -9.25 -4.34 13.49
N MET A 309 -10.26 -5.20 13.68
CA MET A 309 -11.65 -4.76 13.82
C MET A 309 -11.86 -3.94 15.09
N SER A 310 -11.35 -4.39 16.25
CA SER A 310 -11.40 -3.61 17.49
C SER A 310 -10.74 -2.25 17.36
N TYR A 311 -9.63 -2.17 16.62
CA TYR A 311 -8.86 -0.95 16.48
C TYR A 311 -9.57 0.03 15.54
N HIS A 312 -9.94 -0.39 14.32
CA HIS A 312 -10.48 0.51 13.29
C HIS A 312 -12.00 0.70 13.35
N GLY A 313 -12.74 -0.20 14.00
CA GLY A 313 -14.19 -0.11 14.17
C GLY A 313 -14.92 -0.02 12.83
N ALA A 314 -15.85 0.93 12.73
CA ALA A 314 -16.66 1.17 11.53
C ALA A 314 -15.82 1.51 10.28
N ASN A 315 -14.63 2.11 10.47
CA ASN A 315 -13.77 2.52 9.36
C ASN A 315 -12.88 1.39 8.81
N LEU A 316 -12.94 0.17 9.37
CA LEU A 316 -12.06 -0.94 8.97
C LEU A 316 -12.13 -1.23 7.47
N GLN A 317 -13.34 -1.28 6.90
CA GLN A 317 -13.52 -1.59 5.48
C GLN A 317 -12.87 -0.53 4.58
N HIS A 318 -13.16 0.75 4.85
CA HIS A 318 -12.55 1.87 4.13
C HIS A 318 -11.03 1.91 4.30
N TYR A 319 -10.53 1.62 5.50
CA TYR A 319 -9.11 1.55 5.80
C TYR A 319 -8.41 0.48 4.95
N VAL A 320 -8.89 -0.77 5.02
CA VAL A 320 -8.31 -1.90 4.28
C VAL A 320 -8.38 -1.68 2.77
N LEU A 321 -9.51 -1.21 2.25
CA LEU A 321 -9.64 -0.91 0.83
C LEU A 321 -8.74 0.26 0.39
N THR A 322 -8.48 1.23 1.27
CA THR A 322 -7.51 2.31 0.99
C THR A 322 -6.08 1.76 0.90
N LEU A 323 -5.68 0.86 1.82
CA LEU A 323 -4.40 0.16 1.71
C LEU A 323 -4.30 -0.60 0.38
N MET A 324 -5.34 -1.34 0.00
CA MET A 324 -5.36 -2.11 -1.24
C MET A 324 -5.39 -1.23 -2.49
N SER A 325 -6.00 -0.05 -2.44
CA SER A 325 -5.91 0.95 -3.52
C SER A 325 -4.46 1.42 -3.73
N ILE A 326 -3.72 1.64 -2.64
CA ILE A 326 -2.28 1.97 -2.69
C ILE A 326 -1.49 0.80 -3.28
N VAL A 327 -1.69 -0.42 -2.79
CA VAL A 327 -1.05 -1.65 -3.32
C VAL A 327 -1.31 -1.80 -4.81
N ALA A 328 -2.56 -1.67 -5.25
CA ALA A 328 -2.92 -1.74 -6.65
C ALA A 328 -2.22 -0.66 -7.49
N SER A 329 -2.03 0.55 -6.95
CA SER A 329 -1.28 1.63 -7.60
C SER A 329 0.22 1.30 -7.74
N ILE A 330 0.84 0.69 -6.73
CA ILE A 330 2.25 0.26 -6.76
C ILE A 330 2.48 -0.81 -7.84
N TYR A 331 1.59 -1.79 -7.95
CA TYR A 331 1.65 -2.82 -9.02
C TYR A 331 1.31 -2.29 -10.42
N LYS A 332 0.76 -1.08 -10.51
CA LYS A 332 0.54 -0.35 -11.76
C LYS A 332 1.69 0.55 -12.16
N ASP A 333 2.73 0.68 -11.34
CA ASP A 333 3.88 1.49 -11.69
C ASP A 333 4.64 0.87 -12.88
N PRO A 334 4.99 1.65 -13.92
CA PRO A 334 5.68 1.13 -15.10
C PRO A 334 7.02 0.45 -14.80
N SER A 335 7.64 0.74 -13.65
CA SER A 335 8.92 0.14 -13.26
C SER A 335 8.85 -1.38 -13.06
N ILE A 336 7.68 -1.96 -12.80
CA ILE A 336 7.51 -3.42 -12.68
C ILE A 336 7.62 -4.17 -14.01
N GLY A 337 7.47 -3.44 -15.14
CA GLY A 337 7.60 -3.98 -16.50
C GLY A 337 6.46 -4.90 -16.97
N ASN A 338 5.53 -5.27 -16.10
CA ASN A 338 4.43 -6.18 -16.39
C ASN A 338 3.07 -5.55 -16.07
N LEU A 339 2.04 -5.84 -16.87
CA LEU A 339 0.70 -5.35 -16.62
C LEU A 339 -0.03 -6.28 -15.64
N ILE A 340 0.00 -5.90 -14.35
CA ILE A 340 -0.62 -6.67 -13.27
C ILE A 340 -1.75 -5.83 -12.66
N ASN A 341 -2.87 -6.48 -12.37
CA ASN A 341 -4.02 -5.92 -11.69
C ASN A 341 -4.20 -6.68 -10.38
N ILE A 342 -3.97 -6.02 -9.25
CA ILE A 342 -4.35 -6.57 -7.95
C ILE A 342 -5.83 -6.24 -7.76
N VAL A 343 -6.64 -7.27 -7.51
CA VAL A 343 -8.10 -7.13 -7.37
C VAL A 343 -8.56 -7.81 -6.09
N VAL A 344 -9.22 -7.08 -5.21
CA VAL A 344 -9.82 -7.58 -3.98
C VAL A 344 -11.16 -8.22 -4.29
N VAL A 345 -11.28 -9.52 -4.00
CA VAL A 345 -12.52 -10.29 -4.22
C VAL A 345 -13.31 -10.51 -2.94
N ASN A 346 -12.64 -10.54 -1.78
CA ASN A 346 -13.27 -10.77 -0.49
C ASN A 346 -12.52 -10.03 0.62
N LEU A 347 -13.27 -9.40 1.52
CA LEU A 347 -12.79 -8.91 2.81
C LEU A 347 -13.37 -9.79 3.91
N ILE A 348 -12.53 -10.56 4.59
CA ILE A 348 -12.94 -11.41 5.71
C ILE A 348 -12.63 -10.68 7.02
N VAL A 349 -13.64 -10.42 7.84
CA VAL A 349 -13.50 -9.78 9.15
C VAL A 349 -13.77 -10.80 10.24
N ILE A 350 -12.78 -11.01 11.11
CA ILE A 350 -12.86 -11.98 12.21
C ILE A 350 -13.35 -11.26 13.48
N HIS A 351 -14.60 -11.52 13.87
CA HIS A 351 -15.15 -11.06 15.15
C HIS A 351 -14.78 -12.00 16.30
N ASN A 352 -14.72 -13.31 16.03
CA ASN A 352 -14.36 -14.33 17.00
C ASN A 352 -13.01 -14.96 16.67
N GLU A 353 -12.01 -14.78 17.54
CA GLU A 353 -10.66 -15.32 17.34
C GLU A 353 -10.63 -16.84 17.17
N GLN A 354 -11.61 -17.57 17.72
CA GLN A 354 -11.69 -19.04 17.60
C GLN A 354 -12.06 -19.52 16.18
N GLU A 355 -12.65 -18.64 15.36
CA GLU A 355 -13.01 -18.93 13.97
C GLU A 355 -11.93 -18.46 12.98
N GLY A 356 -10.99 -17.65 13.47
CA GLY A 356 -9.83 -17.18 12.72
C GLY A 356 -8.62 -18.12 12.77
N PRO A 357 -7.54 -17.77 12.05
CA PRO A 357 -6.26 -18.46 12.20
C PRO A 357 -5.68 -18.20 13.61
N SER A 358 -4.93 -19.17 14.14
CA SER A 358 -4.19 -18.95 15.38
C SER A 358 -2.99 -18.02 15.13
N ILE A 359 -3.10 -16.80 15.65
CA ILE A 359 -2.06 -15.76 15.56
C ILE A 359 -1.19 -15.83 16.81
N SER A 360 0.12 -15.94 16.60
CA SER A 360 1.13 -15.94 17.66
C SER A 360 2.11 -14.79 17.45
N PHE A 361 2.92 -14.52 18.47
CA PHE A 361 4.03 -13.57 18.37
C PHE A 361 5.11 -14.03 17.35
N ASN A 362 5.21 -15.34 17.04
CA ASN A 362 6.19 -15.83 16.08
C ASN A 362 5.63 -15.72 14.65
N ALA A 363 6.27 -14.90 13.81
CA ALA A 363 5.82 -14.64 12.43
C ALA A 363 5.69 -15.93 11.59
N GLN A 364 6.67 -16.84 11.66
CA GLN A 364 6.65 -18.09 10.90
C GLN A 364 5.47 -19.01 11.30
N THR A 365 5.18 -19.09 12.60
CA THR A 365 4.08 -19.90 13.13
C THR A 365 2.74 -19.31 12.69
N THR A 366 2.60 -17.99 12.79
CA THR A 366 1.40 -17.27 12.33
C THR A 366 1.17 -17.44 10.83
N LEU A 367 2.21 -17.30 10.00
CA LEU A 367 2.11 -17.52 8.56
C LEU A 367 1.62 -18.95 8.27
N ARG A 368 2.28 -19.97 8.86
CA ARG A 368 1.89 -21.37 8.66
C ARG A 368 0.43 -21.62 9.06
N ASN A 369 0.00 -21.13 10.22
CA ASN A 369 -1.36 -21.29 10.71
C ASN A 369 -2.37 -20.62 9.77
N PHE A 370 -2.06 -19.41 9.30
CA PHE A 370 -2.89 -18.68 8.37
C PHE A 370 -3.02 -19.38 7.01
N CYS A 371 -1.92 -19.83 6.43
CA CYS A 371 -1.91 -20.56 5.17
C CYS A 371 -2.73 -21.86 5.23
N LEU A 372 -2.67 -22.58 6.35
CA LEU A 372 -3.50 -23.77 6.58
C LEU A 372 -4.98 -23.41 6.77
N TRP A 373 -5.26 -22.33 7.49
CA TRP A 373 -6.61 -21.86 7.73
C TRP A 373 -7.30 -21.38 6.46
N GLN A 374 -6.65 -20.54 5.65
CA GLN A 374 -7.25 -19.96 4.44
C GLN A 374 -7.63 -21.05 3.43
N LYS A 375 -6.78 -22.08 3.30
CA LYS A 375 -7.04 -23.24 2.43
C LYS A 375 -8.33 -23.97 2.80
N ASN A 376 -8.64 -24.05 4.09
CA ASN A 376 -9.80 -24.76 4.60
C ASN A 376 -11.06 -23.87 4.69
N ASN A 377 -10.90 -22.55 4.66
CA ASN A 377 -11.96 -21.57 4.92
C ASN A 377 -12.18 -20.62 3.73
N THR A 378 -12.27 -21.17 2.52
CA THR A 378 -12.53 -20.37 1.32
C THR A 378 -13.96 -19.83 1.25
N GLY A 379 -14.90 -20.41 2.02
CA GLY A 379 -16.31 -20.01 2.01
C GLY A 379 -16.99 -20.14 0.64
N GLY A 380 -16.41 -20.93 -0.27
CA GLY A 380 -16.85 -21.06 -1.66
C GLY A 380 -16.41 -19.91 -2.60
N ILE A 381 -15.65 -18.93 -2.09
CA ILE A 381 -15.08 -17.83 -2.87
C ILE A 381 -13.69 -18.25 -3.36
N GLN A 382 -13.44 -18.08 -4.66
CA GLN A 382 -12.14 -18.34 -5.26
C GLN A 382 -11.29 -17.06 -5.22
N TYR A 383 -10.02 -17.23 -4.91
CA TYR A 383 -9.00 -16.19 -4.92
C TYR A 383 -7.63 -16.86 -5.15
N ASP A 384 -6.67 -16.10 -5.69
CA ASP A 384 -5.32 -16.59 -5.97
C ASP A 384 -4.43 -16.57 -4.72
N THR A 385 -4.62 -15.56 -3.86
CA THR A 385 -3.82 -15.39 -2.63
C THR A 385 -4.63 -14.75 -1.50
N ALA A 386 -4.24 -15.03 -0.26
CA ALA A 386 -4.83 -14.45 0.93
C ALA A 386 -3.80 -13.62 1.73
N ILE A 387 -4.23 -12.48 2.27
CA ILE A 387 -3.37 -11.59 3.06
C ILE A 387 -4.00 -11.38 4.43
N LEU A 388 -3.30 -11.78 5.49
CA LEU A 388 -3.72 -11.48 6.86
C LEU A 388 -3.13 -10.15 7.29
N ILE A 389 -3.98 -9.22 7.71
CA ILE A 389 -3.58 -7.97 8.35
C ILE A 389 -3.94 -8.07 9.83
N THR A 390 -2.97 -7.82 10.71
CA THR A 390 -3.13 -7.92 12.17
C THR A 390 -2.51 -6.73 12.89
N ARG A 391 -3.11 -6.34 14.02
CA ARG A 391 -2.51 -5.41 15.00
C ARG A 391 -1.74 -6.13 16.12
N GLN A 392 -1.54 -7.44 16.00
CA GLN A 392 -0.64 -8.20 16.86
C GLN A 392 0.79 -8.05 16.35
N ASP A 393 1.70 -7.64 17.22
CA ASP A 393 3.13 -7.63 16.90
C ASP A 393 3.58 -9.04 16.50
N ILE A 394 4.13 -9.16 15.29
CA ILE A 394 4.69 -10.40 14.75
C ILE A 394 6.21 -10.27 14.66
N CYS A 395 6.91 -11.23 15.23
CA CYS A 395 8.35 -11.12 15.44
C CYS A 395 9.07 -12.34 14.89
N ARG A 396 10.27 -12.10 14.36
CA ARG A 396 11.18 -13.15 13.87
C ARG A 396 11.73 -13.99 15.01
N ALA A 397 11.98 -13.35 16.16
CA ALA A 397 12.47 -13.97 17.38
C ALA A 397 12.02 -13.15 18.61
N GLN A 398 12.18 -13.72 19.81
CA GLN A 398 11.72 -13.12 21.08
C GLN A 398 12.17 -11.66 21.29
N ASP A 399 13.40 -11.33 20.86
CA ASP A 399 13.99 -9.99 21.03
C ASP A 399 14.12 -9.22 19.69
N LYS A 400 13.46 -9.69 18.63
CA LYS A 400 13.54 -9.10 17.27
C LYS A 400 12.14 -8.95 16.67
N CYS A 401 11.49 -7.87 17.07
CA CYS A 401 10.15 -7.45 16.64
C CYS A 401 10.19 -6.32 15.61
N ASP A 402 11.22 -6.35 14.77
CA ASP A 402 11.33 -5.47 13.62
C ASP A 402 10.49 -5.93 12.42
N THR A 403 9.84 -7.10 12.51
CA THR A 403 9.18 -7.74 11.37
C THR A 403 7.79 -7.17 11.11
N LEU A 404 7.63 -6.49 9.98
CA LEU A 404 6.32 -5.97 9.57
C LEU A 404 5.52 -6.95 8.71
N GLY A 405 6.17 -7.92 8.09
CA GLY A 405 5.52 -8.86 7.19
C GLY A 405 6.34 -10.12 6.95
N LEU A 406 5.67 -11.16 6.47
CA LEU A 406 6.29 -12.42 6.07
C LEU A 406 5.46 -13.13 4.99
N ALA A 407 6.16 -13.65 3.98
CA ALA A 407 5.61 -14.48 2.92
C ALA A 407 6.64 -15.53 2.44
N GLU A 408 6.14 -16.60 1.81
CA GLU A 408 7.00 -17.57 1.13
C GLU A 408 7.32 -17.12 -0.30
N LEU A 409 8.56 -17.35 -0.75
CA LEU A 409 8.97 -16.96 -2.10
C LEU A 409 8.34 -17.85 -3.17
N GLY A 410 7.70 -17.24 -4.16
CA GLY A 410 7.25 -17.90 -5.38
C GLY A 410 6.04 -18.82 -5.19
N THR A 411 5.22 -18.59 -4.17
CA THR A 411 4.09 -19.45 -3.83
C THR A 411 2.73 -18.94 -4.32
N LEU A 412 2.67 -17.87 -5.12
CA LEU A 412 1.40 -17.28 -5.58
C LEU A 412 0.46 -18.31 -6.26
N CYS A 413 1.01 -19.27 -6.99
CA CYS A 413 0.24 -20.31 -7.69
C CYS A 413 0.13 -21.63 -6.89
N ASP A 414 0.53 -21.63 -5.62
CA ASP A 414 0.42 -22.79 -4.72
C ASP A 414 -0.77 -22.58 -3.77
N PRO A 415 -1.91 -23.27 -3.97
CA PRO A 415 -3.11 -23.04 -3.16
C PRO A 415 -2.93 -23.24 -1.65
N ALA A 416 -1.91 -24.00 -1.24
CA ALA A 416 -1.64 -24.25 0.18
C ALA A 416 -0.68 -23.23 0.81
N ARG A 417 0.05 -22.46 -0.01
CA ARG A 417 1.14 -21.57 0.43
C ARG A 417 1.06 -20.16 -0.18
N SER A 418 0.02 -19.87 -0.97
CA SER A 418 -0.28 -18.53 -1.51
C SER A 418 -0.96 -17.66 -0.44
N CYS A 419 -0.13 -17.15 0.46
CA CYS A 419 -0.55 -16.45 1.66
C CYS A 419 0.57 -15.56 2.17
N SER A 420 0.21 -14.42 2.74
CA SER A 420 1.14 -13.54 3.46
C SER A 420 0.51 -12.98 4.73
N ILE A 421 1.36 -12.55 5.66
CA ILE A 421 0.94 -11.87 6.88
C ILE A 421 1.58 -10.49 6.95
N CYS A 422 0.85 -9.50 7.43
CA CYS A 422 1.29 -8.13 7.57
C CYS A 422 0.83 -7.55 8.92
N GLU A 423 1.75 -6.94 9.64
CA GLU A 423 1.49 -6.12 10.82
C GLU A 423 0.98 -4.75 10.38
N ASP A 424 -0.16 -4.33 10.92
CA ASP A 424 -0.71 -3.01 10.68
C ASP A 424 0.00 -1.97 11.55
N ASN A 425 0.66 -1.02 10.88
CA ASN A 425 1.33 0.13 11.47
C ASN A 425 0.84 1.47 10.91
N GLY A 426 -0.37 1.50 10.32
CA GLY A 426 -0.93 2.68 9.67
C GLY A 426 -0.82 2.61 8.13
N MET A 427 -0.92 3.75 7.45
CA MET A 427 -0.90 3.79 5.97
C MET A 427 0.34 3.16 5.33
N SER A 428 1.48 3.11 6.02
CA SER A 428 2.69 2.42 5.57
C SER A 428 2.52 0.91 5.38
N THR A 429 1.50 0.30 6.00
CA THR A 429 1.17 -1.12 5.84
C THR A 429 0.89 -1.49 4.38
N ALA A 430 0.40 -0.55 3.57
CA ALA A 430 0.22 -0.78 2.14
C ALA A 430 1.54 -1.13 1.43
N PHE A 431 2.66 -0.54 1.85
CA PHE A 431 3.98 -0.85 1.30
C PHE A 431 4.47 -2.23 1.74
N THR A 432 4.20 -2.60 2.99
CA THR A 432 4.46 -3.96 3.49
C THR A 432 3.65 -4.99 2.69
N ILE A 433 2.35 -4.76 2.49
CA ILE A 433 1.50 -5.65 1.69
C ILE A 433 2.06 -5.81 0.27
N ALA A 434 2.44 -4.71 -0.38
CA ALA A 434 3.02 -4.76 -1.73
C ALA A 434 4.36 -5.51 -1.76
N HIS A 435 5.18 -5.36 -0.71
CA HIS A 435 6.44 -6.09 -0.55
C HIS A 435 6.21 -7.60 -0.41
N GLU A 436 5.33 -8.01 0.50
CA GLU A 436 5.04 -9.43 0.75
C GLU A 436 4.38 -10.11 -0.45
N LEU A 437 3.48 -9.42 -1.16
CA LEU A 437 2.97 -9.90 -2.45
C LEU A 437 4.11 -10.06 -3.47
N GLY A 438 5.13 -9.19 -3.45
CA GLY A 438 6.32 -9.30 -4.28
C GLY A 438 7.08 -10.61 -4.03
N HIS A 439 7.18 -11.04 -2.78
CA HIS A 439 7.74 -12.36 -2.44
C HIS A 439 6.92 -13.51 -3.03
N LEU A 440 5.59 -13.45 -3.01
CA LEU A 440 4.75 -14.46 -3.65
C LEU A 440 5.01 -14.59 -5.16
N PHE A 441 5.39 -13.48 -5.82
CA PHE A 441 5.87 -13.43 -7.22
C PHE A 441 7.35 -13.83 -7.39
N ASN A 442 7.95 -14.45 -6.38
CA ASN A 442 9.36 -14.88 -6.35
C ASN A 442 10.38 -13.73 -6.44
N MET A 443 10.02 -12.51 -6.04
CA MET A 443 10.98 -11.41 -5.97
C MET A 443 11.79 -11.50 -4.66
N PRO A 444 13.13 -11.63 -4.71
CA PRO A 444 13.96 -11.53 -3.53
C PRO A 444 14.20 -10.05 -3.15
N HIS A 445 14.78 -9.82 -1.96
CA HIS A 445 15.20 -8.46 -1.58
C HIS A 445 16.25 -7.88 -2.53
N ASP A 446 16.23 -6.55 -2.69
CA ASP A 446 17.13 -5.79 -3.57
C ASP A 446 18.61 -5.88 -3.17
N ASP A 447 18.90 -6.17 -1.89
CA ASP A 447 20.25 -6.34 -1.35
C ASP A 447 20.71 -7.81 -1.34
N SER A 448 19.85 -8.74 -1.76
CA SER A 448 20.20 -10.15 -1.86
C SER A 448 21.31 -10.36 -2.88
N ASN A 449 22.15 -11.38 -2.69
CA ASN A 449 23.22 -11.70 -3.65
C ASN A 449 22.68 -12.03 -5.06
N LYS A 450 21.41 -12.41 -5.16
CA LYS A 450 20.69 -12.64 -6.42
C LYS A 450 20.44 -11.34 -7.21
N CYS A 451 20.39 -10.20 -6.50
CA CYS A 451 20.14 -8.86 -7.05
C CYS A 451 21.36 -7.95 -7.07
N LYS A 452 22.48 -8.35 -6.47
CA LYS A 452 23.71 -7.54 -6.46
C LYS A 452 24.29 -7.46 -7.87
N GLU A 453 24.38 -6.23 -8.37
CA GLU A 453 25.20 -5.88 -9.52
C GLU A 453 26.54 -5.30 -9.01
N ASP A 454 27.66 -5.78 -9.54
CA ASP A 454 28.99 -5.33 -9.13
C ASP A 454 29.13 -3.80 -9.28
N GLY A 455 29.45 -3.11 -8.18
CA GLY A 455 29.74 -1.68 -8.17
C GLY A 455 28.53 -0.74 -8.05
N VAL A 456 27.29 -1.24 -7.98
CA VAL A 456 26.09 -0.42 -7.79
C VAL A 456 25.58 -0.56 -6.36
N LYS A 457 25.48 0.56 -5.63
CA LYS A 457 24.69 0.58 -4.39
C LYS A 457 23.23 0.34 -4.77
N SER A 458 22.66 -0.80 -4.38
CA SER A 458 21.26 -1.12 -4.68
C SER A 458 20.35 0.00 -4.13
N PRO A 459 19.67 0.77 -5.00
CA PRO A 459 18.63 1.68 -4.54
C PRO A 459 17.53 0.89 -3.82
N GLN A 460 17.11 1.38 -2.66
CA GLN A 460 16.03 0.79 -1.86
C GLN A 460 14.70 1.04 -2.55
N HIS A 461 14.13 0.01 -3.18
CA HIS A 461 12.85 0.04 -3.89
C HIS A 461 11.78 -0.68 -3.05
N VAL A 462 10.64 -1.05 -3.65
CA VAL A 462 9.58 -1.82 -2.96
C VAL A 462 10.15 -3.06 -2.25
N MET A 463 11.12 -3.76 -2.85
CA MET A 463 11.75 -4.95 -2.27
C MET A 463 12.98 -4.64 -1.39
N ALA A 464 13.10 -3.42 -0.87
CA ALA A 464 14.10 -3.12 0.14
C ALA A 464 13.80 -3.90 1.44
N PRO A 465 14.82 -4.44 2.13
CA PRO A 465 14.62 -5.24 3.33
C PRO A 465 14.12 -4.44 4.53
N THR A 466 14.10 -3.10 4.44
CA THR A 466 13.66 -2.20 5.51
C THR A 466 12.90 -1.04 4.91
N LEU A 467 11.81 -0.61 5.56
CA LEU A 467 11.06 0.59 5.19
C LEU A 467 11.63 1.80 5.95
N ASN A 468 12.26 2.73 5.23
CA ASN A 468 12.81 3.96 5.81
C ASN A 468 12.62 5.16 4.85
N PHE A 469 12.99 6.37 5.29
CA PHE A 469 12.87 7.60 4.48
C PHE A 469 13.55 7.55 3.10
N TYR A 470 14.65 6.79 2.96
CA TYR A 470 15.38 6.67 1.68
C TYR A 470 14.81 5.59 0.76
N THR A 471 13.87 4.79 1.25
CA THR A 471 13.17 3.80 0.45
C THR A 471 12.29 4.51 -0.56
N LYS A 472 12.24 3.98 -1.79
CA LYS A 472 11.33 4.44 -2.84
C LYS A 472 10.20 3.41 -2.98
N PRO A 473 9.20 3.41 -2.08
CA PRO A 473 8.27 2.29 -1.93
C PRO A 473 7.19 2.23 -3.02
N TRP A 474 7.38 2.96 -4.12
CA TRP A 474 6.46 3.05 -5.25
C TRP A 474 7.07 2.61 -6.57
N MET A 475 8.37 2.33 -6.58
CA MET A 475 9.10 1.91 -7.75
C MET A 475 9.75 0.57 -7.47
N TRP A 476 9.74 -0.30 -8.47
CA TRP A 476 10.36 -1.62 -8.46
C TRP A 476 11.78 -1.55 -9.00
N SER A 477 12.68 -2.34 -8.44
CA SER A 477 14.04 -2.42 -8.94
C SER A 477 14.09 -3.18 -10.27
N LYS A 478 15.21 -3.06 -10.98
CA LYS A 478 15.48 -3.91 -12.16
C LYS A 478 15.50 -5.39 -11.80
N CYS A 479 15.96 -5.73 -10.59
CA CYS A 479 15.96 -7.11 -10.10
C CYS A 479 14.52 -7.61 -9.90
N SER A 480 13.69 -6.85 -9.20
CA SER A 480 12.26 -7.17 -9.02
C SER A 480 11.56 -7.38 -10.37
N ARG A 481 11.77 -6.46 -11.33
CA ARG A 481 11.24 -6.60 -12.70
C ARG A 481 11.67 -7.91 -13.36
N LYS A 482 12.96 -8.26 -13.26
CA LYS A 482 13.48 -9.51 -13.84
C LYS A 482 12.76 -10.73 -13.25
N TYR A 483 12.74 -10.84 -11.92
CA TYR A 483 12.17 -12.01 -11.24
C TYR A 483 10.67 -12.19 -11.48
N ILE A 484 9.89 -11.11 -11.45
CA ILE A 484 8.46 -11.24 -11.75
C ILE A 484 8.20 -11.55 -13.22
N THR A 485 9.02 -11.03 -14.14
CA THR A 485 8.89 -11.39 -15.56
C THR A 485 9.16 -12.88 -15.75
N GLU A 486 10.23 -13.41 -15.15
CA GLU A 486 10.56 -14.84 -15.17
C GLU A 486 9.47 -15.71 -14.52
N PHE A 487 8.81 -15.23 -13.46
CA PHE A 487 7.71 -15.95 -12.81
C PHE A 487 6.44 -16.02 -13.69
N LEU A 488 6.20 -15.00 -14.51
CA LEU A 488 5.00 -14.86 -15.33
C LEU A 488 5.12 -15.48 -16.74
N GLU A 489 6.31 -15.93 -17.12
CA GLU A 489 6.65 -16.63 -18.37
C GLU A 489 6.65 -18.14 -18.18
#